data_AF-A0A9E5IKX9-F1
#
_entry.id   AF-A0A9E5IKX9-F1
#
_cell.length_a   1.000
_cell.length_b   1.000
_cell.length_c   1.000
_cell.angle_alpha   90.00
_cell.angle_beta   90.00
_cell.angle_gamma   90.00
#
_symmetry.space_group_name_H-M   'P 1'
#
loop_
_entity.id
_entity.type
_entity.pdbx_description
1 polymer ?
#
loop_
_entity_poly.entity_id
_entity_poly.type
_entity_poly.pdbx_seq_one_letter_code
_entity_poly.pdbx_strand_id
1 'polypeptide(L)'
;MLETIKKTLLAGVGAAVITKEKVQDALEDYVREGKLKADDARIIADKIAERGRREFEELSHQTSVKAAELFNRHDTAVIARVAALEARIAALEAATSAPIAPTQTRNSEP
;
A
#
# COMPACT_ATOMS: atom_id res chain seq x y z
N MET A 1 -14.92 -7.89 27.00
CA MET A 1 -14.27 -9.21 26.80
C MET A 1 -14.34 -9.64 25.34
N LEU A 2 -15.54 -9.88 24.77
CA LEU A 2 -15.69 -10.29 23.36
C LEU A 2 -15.10 -9.27 22.35
N GLU A 3 -15.26 -7.98 22.65
CA GLU A 3 -14.74 -6.87 21.84
C GLU A 3 -13.21 -6.86 21.74
N THR A 4 -12.54 -7.25 22.82
CA THR A 4 -11.07 -7.32 22.90
C THR A 4 -10.56 -8.51 22.11
N ILE A 5 -11.25 -9.65 22.18
CA ILE A 5 -10.92 -10.85 21.36
C ILE A 5 -11.08 -10.54 19.88
N LYS A 6 -12.14 -9.81 19.47
CA LYS A 6 -12.30 -9.36 18.07
C LYS A 6 -11.15 -8.45 17.64
N LYS A 7 -10.77 -7.48 18.48
CA LYS A 7 -9.69 -6.55 18.18
C LYS A 7 -8.31 -7.21 18.18
N THR A 8 -8.09 -8.20 19.05
CA THR A 8 -6.84 -8.99 19.11
C THR A 8 -6.77 -10.05 18.01
N LEU A 9 -7.90 -10.62 17.57
CA LEU A 9 -7.95 -11.40 16.32
C LEU A 9 -7.66 -10.51 15.12
N LEU A 10 -8.24 -9.32 15.07
CA LEU A 10 -8.03 -8.37 13.97
C LEU A 10 -6.61 -7.78 13.95
N ALA A 11 -5.93 -7.71 15.11
CA ALA A 11 -4.56 -7.21 15.26
C ALA A 11 -3.49 -8.33 15.29
N GLY A 12 -3.87 -9.56 15.62
CA GLY A 12 -3.00 -10.74 15.77
C GLY A 12 -3.13 -11.77 14.65
N VAL A 13 -4.23 -11.77 13.89
CA VAL A 13 -4.33 -12.44 12.58
C VAL A 13 -3.84 -11.44 11.53
N GLY A 14 -2.59 -11.04 11.63
CA GLY A 14 -1.96 -10.30 10.55
C GLY A 14 -1.82 -11.23 9.36
N ALA A 15 -2.70 -11.13 8.34
CA ALA A 15 -2.62 -11.79 7.02
C ALA A 15 -2.37 -13.33 6.98
N ALA A 16 -2.14 -13.98 8.11
CA ALA A 16 -1.78 -15.37 8.25
C ALA A 16 -3.06 -16.18 8.53
N VAL A 17 -3.87 -16.24 7.48
CA VAL A 17 -4.84 -17.30 7.17
C VAL A 17 -5.86 -17.61 8.28
N ILE A 18 -7.06 -17.01 8.16
CA ILE A 18 -8.27 -17.62 8.71
C ILE A 18 -8.42 -18.98 8.01
N THR A 19 -8.02 -20.03 8.71
CA THR A 19 -8.14 -21.42 8.26
C THR A 19 -9.26 -22.13 9.00
N LYS A 20 -9.76 -23.21 8.41
CA LYS A 20 -10.75 -24.08 9.05
C LYS A 20 -10.25 -24.53 10.42
N GLU A 21 -8.98 -24.90 10.51
CA GLU A 21 -8.33 -25.39 11.72
C GLU A 21 -8.39 -24.33 12.83
N LYS A 22 -8.04 -23.07 12.54
CA LYS A 22 -8.09 -22.00 13.53
C LYS A 22 -9.49 -21.64 14.00
N VAL A 23 -10.47 -21.77 13.12
CA VAL A 23 -11.88 -21.54 13.49
C VAL A 23 -12.42 -22.74 14.29
N GLN A 24 -12.01 -23.97 13.98
CA GLN A 24 -12.35 -25.15 14.79
C GLN A 24 -11.75 -25.05 16.19
N ASP A 25 -10.47 -24.69 16.33
CA ASP A 25 -9.81 -24.50 17.63
C ASP A 25 -10.58 -23.48 18.49
N ALA A 26 -11.02 -22.37 17.88
CA ALA A 26 -11.79 -21.33 18.58
C ALA A 26 -13.21 -21.77 18.99
N LEU A 27 -13.80 -22.73 18.26
CA LEU A 27 -15.12 -23.28 18.56
C LEU A 27 -15.05 -24.49 19.51
N GLU A 28 -13.88 -25.07 19.71
CA GLU A 28 -13.69 -26.30 20.50
C GLU A 28 -14.11 -26.12 21.96
N ASP A 29 -13.81 -24.97 22.56
CA ASP A 29 -14.22 -24.66 23.94
C ASP A 29 -15.75 -24.63 24.10
N TYR A 30 -16.48 -24.14 23.09
CA TYR A 30 -17.94 -24.15 23.06
C TYR A 30 -18.52 -25.56 22.90
N VAL A 31 -17.80 -26.44 22.20
CA VAL A 31 -18.17 -27.86 22.09
C VAL A 31 -17.93 -28.56 23.42
N ARG A 32 -16.80 -28.31 24.08
CA ARG A 32 -16.44 -28.90 25.37
C ARG A 32 -17.41 -28.49 26.49
N GLU A 33 -17.89 -27.26 26.44
CA GLU A 33 -18.93 -26.75 27.35
C GLU A 33 -20.35 -27.25 27.02
N GLY A 34 -20.53 -28.06 25.98
CA GLY A 34 -21.84 -28.57 25.54
C GLY A 34 -22.76 -27.52 24.91
N LYS A 35 -22.24 -26.31 24.66
CA LYS A 35 -22.99 -25.19 24.06
C LYS A 35 -23.11 -25.30 22.54
N LEU A 36 -22.27 -26.12 21.92
CA LEU A 36 -22.23 -26.33 20.49
C LEU A 36 -21.98 -27.81 20.19
N LYS A 37 -22.64 -28.36 19.17
CA LYS A 37 -22.32 -29.72 18.71
C LYS A 37 -21.04 -29.70 17.89
N ALA A 38 -20.25 -30.76 17.99
CA ALA A 38 -19.01 -30.91 17.21
C ALA A 38 -19.25 -30.79 15.70
N ASP A 39 -20.36 -31.34 15.20
CA ASP A 39 -20.74 -31.26 13.79
C ASP A 39 -21.06 -29.83 13.36
N ASP A 40 -21.79 -29.08 14.20
CA ASP A 40 -22.13 -27.68 13.94
C ASP A 40 -20.87 -26.80 13.95
N ALA A 41 -19.95 -27.04 14.88
CA ALA A 41 -18.65 -26.35 14.91
C ALA A 41 -17.86 -26.55 13.61
N ARG A 42 -17.87 -27.78 13.08
CA ARG A 42 -17.17 -28.12 11.83
C ARG A 42 -17.79 -27.44 10.62
N ILE A 43 -19.13 -27.39 10.54
CA ILE A 43 -19.87 -26.69 9.47
C ILE A 43 -19.61 -25.18 9.54
N ILE A 44 -19.61 -24.60 10.73
CA ILE A 44 -19.35 -23.16 10.93
C ILE A 44 -17.91 -22.83 10.52
N ALA A 45 -16.94 -23.64 10.94
CA ALA A 45 -15.54 -23.46 10.58
C ALA A 45 -15.32 -23.51 9.06
N ASP A 46 -15.93 -24.48 8.37
CA ASP A 46 -15.88 -24.57 6.90
C ASP A 46 -16.46 -23.33 6.22
N LYS A 47 -17.62 -22.84 6.67
CA LYS A 47 -18.26 -21.65 6.10
C LYS A 47 -17.44 -20.38 6.32
N ILE A 48 -16.85 -20.22 7.50
CA ILE A 48 -16.03 -19.04 7.84
C ILE A 48 -14.72 -19.06 7.04
N ALA A 49 -14.06 -20.21 6.94
CA ALA A 49 -12.83 -20.34 6.15
C ALA A 49 -13.10 -20.07 4.65
N GLU A 50 -14.19 -20.61 4.10
CA GLU A 50 -14.55 -20.40 2.70
C GLU A 50 -14.90 -18.93 2.38
N ARG A 51 -15.69 -18.27 3.24
CA ARG A 51 -15.97 -16.82 3.07
C ARG A 51 -14.73 -15.98 3.26
N GLY A 52 -13.93 -16.29 4.27
CA GLY A 52 -12.69 -15.58 4.57
C GLY A 52 -11.71 -15.61 3.40
N ARG A 53 -11.58 -16.75 2.71
CA ARG A 53 -10.76 -16.86 1.49
C ARG A 53 -11.24 -15.94 0.37
N ARG A 54 -12.55 -15.94 0.08
CA ARG A 54 -13.13 -15.09 -0.99
C ARG A 54 -13.01 -13.61 -0.68
N GLU A 55 -13.32 -13.21 0.55
CA GLU A 55 -13.19 -11.82 0.98
C GLU A 55 -11.73 -11.37 0.96
N PHE A 56 -10.79 -12.25 1.33
CA PHE A 56 -9.36 -11.96 1.27
C PHE A 56 -8.86 -11.80 -0.18
N GLU A 57 -9.30 -12.64 -1.11
CA GLU A 57 -8.96 -12.49 -2.54
C GLU A 57 -9.48 -11.16 -3.11
N GLU A 58 -10.74 -10.82 -2.84
CA GLU A 58 -11.35 -9.55 -3.27
C GLU A 58 -10.60 -8.35 -2.68
N LEU A 59 -10.33 -8.36 -1.38
CA LEU A 59 -9.59 -7.30 -0.69
C LEU A 59 -8.15 -7.19 -1.19
N SER A 60 -7.48 -8.32 -1.41
CA SER A 60 -6.11 -8.37 -1.94
C SER A 60 -6.06 -7.74 -3.33
N HIS A 61 -7.03 -8.08 -4.20
CA HIS A 61 -7.13 -7.52 -5.54
C HIS A 61 -7.41 -6.01 -5.51
N GLN A 62 -8.35 -5.55 -4.70
CA GLN A 62 -8.64 -4.12 -4.58
C GLN A 62 -7.45 -3.33 -3.98
N THR A 63 -6.71 -3.94 -3.06
CA THR A 63 -5.53 -3.33 -2.44
C THR A 63 -4.36 -3.26 -3.41
N SER A 64 -4.11 -4.32 -4.19
CA SER A 64 -3.04 -4.34 -5.18
C SER A 64 -3.26 -3.31 -6.29
N VAL A 65 -4.50 -3.15 -6.76
CA VAL A 65 -4.87 -2.13 -7.74
C VAL A 65 -4.64 -0.72 -7.19
N LYS A 66 -5.12 -0.42 -5.98
CA LYS A 66 -4.91 0.90 -5.35
C LYS A 66 -3.44 1.18 -5.06
N ALA A 67 -2.68 0.17 -4.64
CA ALA A 67 -1.24 0.30 -4.42
C ALA A 67 -0.53 0.62 -5.74
N ALA A 68 -0.83 -0.11 -6.81
CA ALA A 68 -0.26 0.12 -8.14
C ALA A 68 -0.60 1.52 -8.68
N GLU A 69 -1.84 1.99 -8.52
CA GLU A 69 -2.22 3.36 -8.88
C GLU A 69 -1.42 4.41 -8.10
N LEU A 70 -1.23 4.21 -6.80
CA LEU A 70 -0.49 5.16 -5.97
C LEU A 70 0.99 5.20 -6.36
N PHE A 71 1.61 4.04 -6.60
CA PHE A 71 2.99 3.95 -7.10
C PHE A 71 3.15 4.63 -8.46
N ASN A 72 2.26 4.38 -9.42
CA ASN A 72 2.32 5.01 -10.75
C ASN A 72 2.17 6.53 -10.70
N ARG A 73 1.32 7.06 -9.81
CA ARG A 73 1.18 8.51 -9.62
C ARG A 73 2.46 9.14 -9.08
N HIS A 74 3.10 8.48 -8.12
CA HIS A 74 4.36 8.96 -7.56
C HIS A 74 5.48 8.94 -8.60
N ASP A 75 5.57 7.89 -9.41
CA ASP A 75 6.61 7.75 -10.43
C ASP A 75 6.48 8.85 -11.51
N THR A 76 5.26 9.10 -11.98
CA THR A 76 4.97 10.17 -12.95
C THR A 76 5.35 11.55 -12.39
N ALA A 77 5.04 11.82 -11.12
CA ALA A 77 5.39 13.10 -10.48
C ALA A 77 6.90 13.29 -10.30
N VAL A 78 7.64 12.22 -10.02
CA VAL A 78 9.10 12.25 -9.92
C VAL A 78 9.73 12.50 -11.28
N ILE A 79 9.29 11.80 -12.33
CA ILE A 79 9.79 11.99 -13.71
C ILE A 79 9.56 13.44 -14.16
N ALA A 80 8.38 14.01 -13.92
CA ALA A 80 8.10 15.40 -14.27
C ALA A 80 9.01 16.40 -13.53
N ARG A 81 9.33 16.14 -12.26
CA ARG A 81 10.27 16.95 -11.47
C ARG A 81 11.69 16.85 -12.01
N VAL A 82 12.14 15.66 -12.39
CA VAL A 82 13.47 15.45 -12.98
C VAL A 82 13.59 16.21 -14.30
N ALA A 83 12.63 16.07 -15.20
CA ALA A 83 12.63 16.78 -16.48
C ALA A 83 12.65 18.32 -16.30
N ALA A 84 11.89 18.84 -15.32
CA ALA A 84 11.92 20.26 -15.01
C ALA A 84 13.28 20.74 -14.46
N LEU A 85 13.97 19.90 -13.69
CA LEU A 85 15.32 20.20 -13.19
C LEU A 85 16.35 20.16 -14.34
N GLU A 86 16.28 19.16 -15.21
CA GLU A 86 17.14 19.06 -16.40
C GLU A 86 17.01 20.30 -17.30
N ALA A 87 15.78 20.76 -17.56
CA ALA A 87 15.54 21.97 -18.33
C ALA A 87 16.14 23.23 -17.67
N ARG A 88 16.08 23.33 -16.33
CA ARG A 88 16.69 24.44 -15.59
C ARG A 88 18.21 24.39 -15.63
N ILE A 89 18.79 23.20 -15.52
CA ILE A 89 20.24 23.01 -15.64
C ILE A 89 20.69 23.42 -17.03
N ALA A 90 20.04 22.93 -18.09
CA ALA A 90 20.37 23.29 -19.47
C ALA A 90 20.30 24.80 -19.73
N ALA A 91 19.28 25.49 -19.18
CA ALA A 91 19.16 26.94 -19.28
C ALA A 91 20.30 27.69 -18.55
N LEU A 92 20.69 27.21 -17.36
CA LEU A 92 21.80 27.78 -16.59
C LEU A 92 23.16 27.52 -17.26
N GLU A 93 23.36 26.34 -17.82
CA GLU A 93 24.56 25.99 -18.58
C GLU A 93 24.68 26.84 -19.85
N ALA A 94 23.57 27.05 -20.58
CA ALA A 94 23.56 27.94 -21.74
C ALA A 94 23.88 29.39 -21.37
N ALA A 95 23.35 29.88 -20.24
CA ALA A 95 23.65 31.23 -19.74
C ALA A 95 25.09 31.39 -19.24
N THR A 96 25.68 30.33 -18.69
CA THR A 96 27.06 30.33 -18.17
C THR A 96 28.10 30.11 -19.28
N SER A 97 27.72 29.40 -20.34
CA SER A 97 28.57 29.13 -21.52
C SER A 97 28.47 30.23 -22.60
N ALA A 98 27.59 31.22 -22.41
CA ALA A 98 27.55 32.40 -23.27
C ALA A 98 28.85 33.21 -23.09
N PRO A 99 29.62 33.46 -24.18
CA PRO A 99 30.90 34.14 -24.08
C PRO A 99 30.70 35.58 -23.62
N ILE A 100 31.54 35.98 -22.67
CA ILE A 100 31.67 37.34 -22.16
C ILE A 100 32.03 38.25 -23.35
N ALA A 101 31.04 38.92 -23.96
CA ALA A 101 31.28 39.93 -24.98
C ALA A 101 31.65 41.27 -24.30
N PRO A 102 32.61 42.03 -24.85
CA PRO A 102 33.47 42.90 -24.07
C PRO A 102 32.80 44.21 -23.65
N THR A 103 33.25 44.71 -22.50
CA THR A 103 33.06 46.08 -22.00
C THR A 103 33.11 47.09 -23.15
N GLN A 104 31.98 47.77 -23.36
CA GLN A 104 31.86 48.92 -24.23
C GLN A 104 32.83 50.00 -23.73
N THR A 105 33.97 50.13 -24.42
CA THR A 105 34.96 51.18 -24.23
C THR A 105 34.25 52.52 -24.45
N ARG A 106 33.95 53.18 -23.33
CA ARG A 106 33.77 54.63 -23.24
C ARG A 106 35.06 55.28 -23.78
N ASN A 107 34.91 56.31 -24.60
CA ASN A 107 35.90 57.18 -25.26
C ASN A 107 35.80 57.00 -26.79
N SER A 108 35.40 57.99 -27.58
CA SER A 108 35.93 59.36 -27.60
C SER A 108 34.98 60.33 -28.35
N GLU A 109 34.57 61.40 -27.68
CA GLU A 109 34.42 62.74 -28.31
C GLU A 109 35.83 63.27 -28.67
N PRO A 110 35.96 64.04 -29.75
CA PRO A 110 35.82 65.50 -29.63
C PRO A 110 34.95 66.16 -30.70
#